data_AF-A0A060XTP4-F1
#
_entry.id   AF-A0A060XTP4-F1
#
_cell.length_a   1.000
_cell.length_b   1.000
_cell.length_c   1.000
_cell.angle_alpha   90.00
_cell.angle_beta   90.00
_cell.angle_gamma   90.00
#
_symmetry.space_group_name_H-M   'P 1'
#
loop_
_entity.id
_entity.type
_entity.pdbx_description
1 polymer ?
#
loop_
_entity_poly.entity_id
_entity_poly.type
_entity_poly.pdbx_seq_one_letter_code
_entity_poly.pdbx_strand_id
1 'polypeptide(L)'
;MTALRQRKGSKGSKEPGPEVLNQRFYPSAEPLERTSDGVWTWRTVLWVAIGWTVGISLGMLSCIYVATLHENDLWFSNIKEVEREISFRTECGLYYSYYKQMLRAPSIQQGLSELINDNATESKRTINLLRRMNIYQEVFLGVLYRILPIQAYLEPVYFYIYTVFSLQAVYVIALFITSWLLSGSWLAGALTGVWYILNRVDTTRVEFTISLRENWSLPFFALQIAAITCYLRPHLKPIQQKVVLWLMFLATLCFCLTWQFNQFILLVQALIIFTLDCLDLISTEQVTCLYLVQVSSLLSVWLLQFCNSMILGSLALSFIVAALFVKHFQRGLKTGGLTARLGKLLLHTVLVLALTFTINYLAKQALQLRSDEHIFKFIKSKFGLGPTRDFDASLYLCEEAFGLLPLDTFDRLAGTLLAYPYLVTLIVLLVMLALLTLANLCDSSAVGRPPKGRFEERPICMRADVAYNLLHTVFFGLLALSTMR
;
A
#
# COMPACT_ATOMS: atom_id res chain seq x y z
N MET A 1 -44.65 -43.33 47.79
CA MET A 1 -45.78 -43.95 47.07
C MET A 1 -45.20 -44.74 45.90
N THR A 2 -45.42 -46.07 45.90
CA THR A 2 -45.66 -46.98 44.75
C THR A 2 -44.90 -46.78 43.43
N ALA A 3 -44.37 -47.79 42.72
CA ALA A 3 -44.18 -49.22 42.91
C ALA A 3 -43.41 -49.76 41.66
N LEU A 4 -42.48 -50.70 41.88
CA LEU A 4 -42.26 -51.97 41.14
C LEU A 4 -42.55 -52.06 39.63
N ARG A 5 -41.57 -52.55 38.82
CA ARG A 5 -41.57 -53.95 38.32
C ARG A 5 -40.32 -54.34 37.50
N GLN A 6 -39.89 -55.59 37.73
CA GLN A 6 -38.79 -56.36 37.09
C GLN A 6 -39.15 -56.97 35.73
N ARG A 7 -38.13 -57.33 34.92
CA ARG A 7 -37.74 -58.71 34.47
C ARG A 7 -36.69 -58.64 33.33
N LYS A 8 -35.48 -59.24 33.44
CA LYS A 8 -35.02 -60.65 33.29
C LYS A 8 -34.90 -61.17 31.84
N GLY A 9 -33.69 -61.39 31.34
CA GLY A 9 -33.12 -62.69 30.88
C GLY A 9 -32.57 -62.55 29.44
N SER A 10 -31.54 -63.23 28.92
CA SER A 10 -30.93 -64.55 29.17
C SER A 10 -29.53 -64.66 28.49
N LYS A 11 -28.80 -65.74 28.80
CA LYS A 11 -27.38 -66.10 28.58
C LYS A 11 -27.04 -66.82 27.24
N GLY A 12 -25.74 -66.85 26.92
CA GLY A 12 -24.95 -67.99 26.34
C GLY A 12 -24.35 -67.74 24.95
N SER A 13 -23.19 -68.25 24.49
CA SER A 13 -22.00 -68.99 25.00
C SER A 13 -20.96 -69.09 23.84
N LYS A 14 -19.65 -69.13 24.18
CA LYS A 14 -18.36 -69.56 23.51
C LYS A 14 -18.34 -70.03 22.03
N GLU A 15 -17.35 -69.74 21.17
CA GLU A 15 -15.95 -70.26 21.10
C GLU A 15 -15.02 -69.48 20.09
N PRO A 16 -13.68 -69.75 19.99
CA PRO A 16 -12.64 -68.82 19.50
C PRO A 16 -11.94 -69.14 18.14
N GLY A 17 -11.31 -68.11 17.55
CA GLY A 17 -10.18 -68.16 16.56
C GLY A 17 -10.53 -67.89 15.08
N PRO A 18 -9.59 -67.49 14.19
CA PRO A 18 -8.16 -67.19 14.39
C PRO A 18 -7.74 -65.75 14.00
N GLU A 19 -6.56 -65.37 14.50
CA GLU A 19 -5.81 -64.17 14.14
C GLU A 19 -5.42 -64.15 12.65
N VAL A 20 -5.71 -63.06 11.96
CA VAL A 20 -5.05 -62.69 10.70
C VAL A 20 -4.30 -61.39 10.93
N LEU A 21 -2.99 -61.56 10.96
CA LEU A 21 -1.94 -60.55 10.91
C LEU A 21 -2.22 -59.56 9.77
N ASN A 22 -2.54 -58.31 10.10
CA ASN A 22 -2.39 -57.19 9.17
C ASN A 22 -1.74 -56.04 9.93
N GLN A 23 -0.40 -56.09 9.98
CA GLN A 23 0.45 -54.95 10.29
C GLN A 23 0.18 -53.85 9.25
N ARG A 24 -0.77 -52.96 9.53
CA ARG A 24 -0.77 -51.64 8.91
C ARG A 24 0.24 -50.79 9.67
N PHE A 25 1.38 -50.60 9.02
CA PHE A 25 2.35 -49.56 9.33
C PHE A 25 1.61 -48.22 9.37
N TYR A 26 1.41 -47.66 10.57
CA TYR A 26 1.05 -46.25 10.70
C TYR A 26 2.35 -45.47 10.51
N PRO A 27 2.51 -44.63 9.48
CA PRO A 27 3.49 -43.57 9.58
C PRO A 27 2.99 -42.66 10.69
N SER A 28 3.80 -42.53 11.74
CA SER A 28 3.65 -41.52 12.77
C SER A 28 3.46 -40.16 12.09
N ALA A 29 2.22 -39.68 12.05
CA ALA A 29 1.92 -38.31 11.70
C ALA A 29 2.63 -37.44 12.74
N GLU A 30 3.64 -36.70 12.30
CA GLU A 30 4.12 -35.54 13.04
C GLU A 30 2.90 -34.66 13.38
N PRO A 31 2.82 -34.13 14.61
CA PRO A 31 1.65 -33.38 15.01
C PRO A 31 1.58 -32.11 14.16
N LEU A 32 0.60 -32.10 13.24
CA LEU A 32 0.01 -30.92 12.64
C LEU A 32 -0.06 -29.84 13.72
N GLU A 33 0.59 -28.69 13.49
CA GLU A 33 0.54 -27.53 14.38
C GLU A 33 -0.92 -27.14 14.61
N ARG A 34 -1.53 -27.71 15.65
CA ARG A 34 -2.72 -27.15 16.29
C ARG A 34 -2.26 -25.81 16.82
N THR A 35 -2.67 -24.74 16.15
CA THR A 35 -2.63 -23.39 16.69
C THR A 35 -3.34 -23.41 18.04
N SER A 36 -2.53 -23.47 19.10
CA SER A 36 -2.96 -23.45 20.48
C SER A 36 -3.81 -22.21 20.70
N ASP A 37 -5.03 -22.41 21.17
CA ASP A 37 -5.75 -21.35 21.86
C ASP A 37 -4.85 -20.79 22.98
N GLY A 38 -4.47 -19.53 22.83
CA GLY A 38 -4.53 -18.55 23.90
C GLY A 38 -3.64 -18.67 25.14
N VAL A 39 -2.50 -19.38 25.13
CA VAL A 39 -1.52 -19.24 26.22
C VAL A 39 -0.28 -18.52 25.70
N TRP A 40 -0.27 -17.19 25.87
CA TRP A 40 0.94 -16.39 25.67
C TRP A 40 1.97 -16.83 26.71
N THR A 41 2.99 -17.55 26.27
CA THR A 41 4.13 -17.84 27.15
C THR A 41 4.94 -16.56 27.36
N TRP A 42 5.57 -16.40 28.54
CA TRP A 42 6.48 -15.28 28.80
C TRP A 42 7.57 -15.13 27.73
N ARG A 43 7.99 -16.24 27.10
CA ARG A 43 8.91 -16.24 25.96
C ARG A 43 8.31 -15.56 24.73
N THR A 44 7.05 -15.84 24.40
CA THR A 44 6.35 -15.18 23.27
C THR A 44 6.16 -13.69 23.53
N VAL A 45 5.77 -13.31 24.76
CA VAL A 45 5.65 -11.90 25.15
C VAL A 45 7.00 -11.19 24.98
N LEU A 46 8.07 -11.77 25.53
CA LEU A 46 9.42 -11.22 25.45
C LEU A 46 9.90 -11.10 24.01
N TRP A 47 9.66 -12.13 23.18
CA TRP A 47 10.04 -12.13 21.77
C TRP A 47 9.35 -11.03 20.96
N VAL A 48 8.04 -10.84 21.20
CA VAL A 48 7.27 -9.76 20.58
C VAL A 48 7.74 -8.40 21.10
N ALA A 49 8.01 -8.27 22.40
CA ALA A 49 8.53 -7.03 22.98
C ALA A 49 9.89 -6.63 22.36
N ILE A 50 10.83 -7.57 22.25
CA ILE A 50 12.12 -7.36 21.59
C ILE A 50 11.92 -6.89 20.15
N GLY A 51 11.06 -7.56 19.38
CA GLY A 51 10.78 -7.18 18.00
C GLY A 51 10.24 -5.75 17.88
N TRP A 52 9.31 -5.34 18.76
CA TRP A 52 8.82 -3.96 18.80
C TRP A 52 9.90 -2.95 19.18
N THR A 53 10.72 -3.26 20.19
CA THR A 53 11.85 -2.41 20.57
C THR A 53 12.81 -2.21 19.41
N VAL A 54 13.21 -3.29 18.72
CA VAL A 54 14.10 -3.21 17.55
C VAL A 54 13.48 -2.40 16.42
N GLY A 55 12.20 -2.62 16.11
CA GLY A 55 11.50 -1.86 15.07
C GLY A 55 11.44 -0.36 15.35
N ILE A 56 11.11 0.02 16.59
CA ILE A 56 11.08 1.43 17.03
C ILE A 56 12.50 2.02 17.00
N SER A 57 13.50 1.29 17.50
CA SER A 57 14.89 1.74 17.48
C SER A 57 15.40 1.98 16.05
N LEU A 58 15.08 1.11 15.09
CA LEU A 58 15.47 1.29 13.69
C LEU A 58 14.74 2.47 13.03
N GLY A 59 13.46 2.66 13.33
CA GLY A 59 12.73 3.85 12.88
C GLY A 59 13.36 5.15 13.41
N MET A 60 13.65 5.19 14.71
CA MET A 60 14.31 6.33 15.34
C MET A 60 15.72 6.56 14.77
N LEU A 61 16.49 5.49 14.56
CA LEU A 61 17.80 5.57 13.92
C LEU A 61 17.70 6.18 12.52
N SER A 62 16.72 5.77 11.72
CA SER A 62 16.51 6.34 10.38
C SER A 62 16.18 7.84 10.42
N CYS A 63 15.32 8.26 11.34
CA CYS A 63 15.00 9.68 11.52
C CYS A 63 16.24 10.49 11.93
N ILE A 64 16.98 10.02 12.93
CA ILE A 64 18.21 10.69 13.40
C ILE A 64 19.27 10.72 12.30
N TYR A 65 19.41 9.63 11.54
CA TYR A 65 20.38 9.53 10.45
C TYR A 65 20.11 10.58 9.36
N VAL A 66 18.87 10.69 8.89
CA VAL A 66 18.47 11.69 7.90
C VAL A 66 18.65 13.11 8.44
N ALA A 67 18.23 13.37 9.69
CA ALA A 67 18.39 14.68 10.31
C ALA A 67 19.86 15.09 10.45
N THR A 68 20.72 14.14 10.83
CA THR A 68 22.17 14.35 10.95
C THR A 68 22.81 14.60 9.59
N LEU A 69 22.35 13.90 8.54
CA LEU A 69 22.86 14.10 7.19
C LEU A 69 22.49 15.48 6.66
N HIS A 70 21.23 15.90 6.85
CA HIS A 70 20.78 17.25 6.53
C HIS A 70 21.59 18.33 7.26
N GLU A 71 21.83 18.14 8.57
CA GLU A 71 22.66 19.05 9.36
C GLU A 71 24.10 19.11 8.83
N ASN A 72 24.71 17.96 8.52
CA ASN A 72 26.09 17.90 8.04
C ASN A 72 26.26 18.51 6.64
N ASP A 73 25.27 18.35 5.76
CA ASP A 73 25.34 18.85 4.38
C ASP A 73 25.18 20.38 4.31
N LEU A 74 24.24 20.93 5.09
CA LEU A 74 23.91 22.36 5.04
C LEU A 74 24.51 23.18 6.18
N TRP A 75 25.10 22.55 7.19
CA TRP A 75 25.45 23.19 8.47
C TRP A 75 24.25 23.97 9.03
N PHE A 76 23.08 23.34 8.95
CA PHE A 76 21.77 24.02 9.04
C PHE A 76 21.59 24.78 10.35
N SER A 77 22.12 24.25 11.47
CA SER A 77 22.08 24.91 12.76
C SER A 77 22.94 26.16 12.87
N ASN A 78 24.04 26.24 12.11
CA ASN A 78 25.02 27.32 12.19
C ASN A 78 24.72 28.49 11.24
N ILE A 79 23.88 28.29 10.24
CA ILE A 79 23.50 29.33 9.28
C ILE A 79 22.35 30.19 9.78
N LYS A 80 22.22 31.41 9.23
CA LYS A 80 21.17 32.36 9.63
C LYS A 80 19.79 31.91 9.13
N GLU A 81 18.72 32.39 9.78
CA GLU A 81 17.34 32.08 9.38
C GLU A 81 17.08 32.33 7.88
N VAL A 82 17.53 33.47 7.35
CA VAL A 82 17.39 33.78 5.91
C VAL A 82 18.09 32.75 5.03
N GLU A 83 19.28 32.29 5.41
CA GLU A 83 20.03 31.27 4.67
C GLU A 83 19.34 29.90 4.77
N ARG A 84 18.79 29.55 5.95
CA ARG A 84 17.96 28.35 6.12
C ARG A 84 16.76 28.38 5.19
N GLU A 85 16.10 29.53 5.05
CA GLU A 85 14.94 29.66 4.17
C GLU A 85 15.30 29.57 2.69
N ILE A 86 16.42 30.17 2.29
CA ILE A 86 16.93 30.08 0.91
C ILE A 86 17.34 28.64 0.55
N SER A 87 17.70 27.81 1.54
CA SER A 87 18.00 26.39 1.32
C SER A 87 16.80 25.60 0.77
N PHE A 88 15.57 26.03 1.08
CA PHE A 88 14.36 25.43 0.50
C PHE A 88 14.18 25.93 -0.95
N ARG A 89 14.76 25.18 -1.89
CA ARG A 89 14.68 25.50 -3.32
C ARG A 89 13.36 25.03 -3.93
N THR A 90 13.03 25.61 -5.08
CA THR A 90 11.92 25.21 -5.96
C THR A 90 10.58 25.04 -5.22
N GLU A 91 9.95 23.87 -5.34
CA GLU A 91 8.65 23.54 -4.72
C GLU A 91 8.74 23.52 -3.20
N CYS A 92 9.92 23.20 -2.64
CA CYS A 92 10.06 23.11 -1.19
C CYS A 92 9.92 24.48 -0.52
N GLY A 93 10.52 25.51 -1.13
CA GLY A 93 10.39 26.90 -0.66
C GLY A 93 8.95 27.39 -0.78
N LEU A 94 8.26 27.02 -1.87
CA LEU A 94 6.85 27.34 -2.08
C LEU A 94 5.99 26.75 -0.95
N TYR A 95 6.12 25.46 -0.65
CA TYR A 95 5.34 24.83 0.42
C TYR A 95 5.66 25.41 1.80
N TYR A 96 6.95 25.60 2.11
CA TYR A 96 7.34 26.21 3.38
C TYR A 96 6.79 27.64 3.53
N SER A 97 6.67 28.40 2.44
CA SER A 97 6.08 29.74 2.46
C SER A 97 4.62 29.76 2.90
N TYR A 98 3.82 28.75 2.53
CA TYR A 98 2.42 28.62 2.98
C TYR A 98 2.29 28.29 4.46
N TYR A 99 3.18 27.44 4.97
CA TYR A 99 3.30 27.22 6.41
C TYR A 99 3.61 28.54 7.14
N LYS A 100 4.58 29.32 6.65
CA LYS A 100 4.91 30.63 7.20
C LYS A 100 3.76 31.63 7.14
N GLN A 101 3.00 31.65 6.04
CA GLN A 101 1.81 32.51 5.91
C GLN A 101 0.81 32.21 7.03
N MET A 102 0.56 30.93 7.32
CA MET A 102 -0.31 30.51 8.42
C MET A 102 0.18 30.97 9.80
N LEU A 103 1.49 31.01 10.00
CA LEU A 103 2.11 31.49 11.25
C LEU A 103 2.07 33.00 11.40
N ARG A 104 2.29 33.75 10.31
CA ARG A 104 2.33 35.21 10.29
C ARG A 104 0.95 35.84 10.39
N ALA A 105 -0.10 35.12 9.99
CA ALA A 105 -1.47 35.62 10.05
C ALA A 105 -1.90 35.92 11.50
N PRO A 106 -2.61 37.03 11.77
CA PRO A 106 -2.97 37.45 13.12
C PRO A 106 -3.91 36.45 13.82
N SER A 107 -4.70 35.69 13.07
CA SER A 107 -5.52 34.58 13.59
C SER A 107 -5.46 33.35 12.67
N ILE A 108 -5.79 32.18 13.21
CA ILE A 108 -5.88 30.92 12.44
C ILE A 108 -6.94 31.04 11.34
N GLN A 109 -8.09 31.64 11.66
CA GLN A 109 -9.17 31.84 10.70
C GLN A 109 -8.74 32.75 9.54
N GLN A 110 -8.04 33.84 9.85
CA GLN A 110 -7.52 34.74 8.82
C GLN A 110 -6.48 34.05 7.95
N GLY A 111 -5.51 33.34 8.54
CA GLY A 111 -4.50 32.60 7.77
C GLY A 111 -5.12 31.56 6.84
N LEU A 112 -6.14 30.83 7.31
CA LEU A 112 -6.88 29.88 6.47
C LEU A 112 -7.65 30.59 5.34
N SER A 113 -8.29 31.72 5.63
CA SER A 113 -9.01 32.53 4.63
C SER A 113 -8.08 33.06 3.55
N GLU A 114 -6.88 33.51 3.92
CA GLU A 114 -5.85 34.00 3.00
C GLU A 114 -5.31 32.87 2.11
N LEU A 115 -5.10 31.66 2.65
CA LEU A 115 -4.68 30.49 1.87
C LEU A 115 -5.78 29.95 0.93
N ILE A 116 -7.05 30.09 1.31
CA ILE A 116 -8.20 29.72 0.47
C ILE A 116 -8.43 30.73 -0.66
N ASN A 117 -8.13 32.01 -0.43
CA ASN A 117 -8.31 33.09 -1.38
C ASN A 117 -6.96 33.71 -1.78
N ASP A 118 -5.99 32.86 -2.15
CA ASP A 118 -4.64 33.29 -2.47
C ASP A 118 -4.60 33.95 -3.85
N ASN A 119 -4.08 35.18 -3.91
CA ASN A 119 -3.88 35.94 -5.15
C ASN A 119 -2.39 36.22 -5.45
N ALA A 120 -1.49 35.68 -4.62
CA ALA A 120 -0.05 35.92 -4.72
C ALA A 120 0.68 34.84 -5.53
N THR A 121 0.23 33.57 -5.46
CA THR A 121 0.91 32.45 -6.12
C THR A 121 0.72 32.47 -7.64
N GLU A 122 -0.53 32.55 -8.11
CA GLU A 122 -0.84 32.57 -9.54
C GLU A 122 -1.20 33.99 -10.00
N SER A 123 -0.34 34.60 -10.81
CA SER A 123 -0.57 35.95 -11.34
C SER A 123 -1.93 36.06 -12.04
N LYS A 124 -2.70 37.11 -11.70
CA LYS A 124 -4.04 37.44 -12.24
C LYS A 124 -5.14 36.44 -11.85
N ARG A 125 -4.91 35.51 -10.92
CA ARG A 125 -5.91 34.55 -10.47
C ARG A 125 -5.95 34.46 -8.95
N THR A 126 -7.14 34.31 -8.41
CA THR A 126 -7.32 33.89 -7.02
C THR A 126 -7.56 32.39 -7.00
N ILE A 127 -6.74 31.66 -6.26
CA ILE A 127 -6.79 30.20 -6.17
C ILE A 127 -6.93 29.73 -4.73
N ASN A 128 -7.60 28.60 -4.55
CA ASN A 128 -7.62 27.90 -3.27
C ASN A 128 -6.43 26.95 -3.22
N LEU A 129 -5.44 27.28 -2.37
CA LEU A 129 -4.20 26.51 -2.25
C LEU A 129 -4.42 25.13 -1.66
N LEU A 130 -5.38 24.93 -0.75
CA LEU A 130 -5.69 23.61 -0.21
C LEU A 130 -6.20 22.68 -1.30
N ARG A 131 -7.03 23.19 -2.21
CA ARG A 131 -7.53 22.44 -3.37
C ARG A 131 -6.47 22.23 -4.45
N ARG A 132 -5.61 23.22 -4.69
CA ARG A 132 -4.68 23.26 -5.83
C ARG A 132 -3.32 22.62 -5.54
N MET A 133 -2.80 22.76 -4.32
CA MET A 133 -1.40 22.45 -3.96
C MET A 133 -1.28 21.40 -2.84
N ASN A 134 -2.39 20.82 -2.38
CA ASN A 134 -2.45 19.81 -1.31
C ASN A 134 -1.69 20.24 -0.04
N ILE A 135 -1.89 21.48 0.44
CA ILE A 135 -1.15 22.06 1.57
C ILE A 135 -1.73 21.72 2.97
N TYR A 136 -2.43 20.60 3.11
CA TYR A 136 -3.11 20.24 4.37
C TYR A 136 -2.13 20.05 5.53
N GLN A 137 -0.97 19.44 5.24
CA GLN A 137 0.10 19.24 6.22
C GLN A 137 0.69 20.56 6.70
N GLU A 138 0.90 21.56 5.83
CA GLU A 138 1.37 22.88 6.23
C GLU A 138 0.34 23.60 7.11
N VAL A 139 -0.94 23.57 6.73
CA VAL A 139 -2.02 24.17 7.53
C VAL A 139 -2.11 23.49 8.89
N PHE A 140 -2.10 22.16 8.92
CA PHE A 140 -2.15 21.37 10.15
C PHE A 140 -0.98 21.70 11.09
N LEU A 141 0.25 21.73 10.57
CA LEU A 141 1.41 22.12 11.37
C LEU A 141 1.37 23.58 11.81
N GLY A 142 0.89 24.49 10.95
CA GLY A 142 0.75 25.91 11.29
C GLY A 142 -0.21 26.10 12.45
N VAL A 143 -1.33 25.39 12.45
CA VAL A 143 -2.29 25.37 13.56
C VAL A 143 -1.67 24.77 14.82
N LEU A 144 -1.01 23.61 14.71
CA LEU A 144 -0.41 22.92 15.85
C LEU A 144 0.66 23.78 16.53
N TYR A 145 1.52 24.44 15.75
CA TYR A 145 2.59 25.32 16.23
C TYR A 145 2.06 26.61 16.90
N ARG A 146 0.86 27.06 16.54
CA ARG A 146 0.20 28.23 17.15
C ARG A 146 -0.58 27.90 18.42
N ILE A 147 -1.16 26.70 18.51
CA ILE A 147 -1.99 26.29 19.64
C ILE A 147 -1.14 25.72 20.78
N LEU A 148 -0.11 24.94 20.46
CA LEU A 148 0.76 24.34 21.46
C LEU A 148 1.94 25.28 21.82
N PRO A 149 2.52 25.16 23.02
CA PRO A 149 3.66 25.99 23.45
C PRO A 149 4.99 25.58 22.79
N ILE A 150 4.98 25.22 21.51
CA ILE A 150 6.16 24.75 20.77
C ILE A 150 7.15 25.90 20.54
N GLN A 151 6.63 27.12 20.36
CA GLN A 151 7.42 28.35 20.16
C GLN A 151 8.43 28.63 21.29
N ALA A 152 8.20 28.08 22.48
CA ALA A 152 9.13 28.21 23.60
C ALA A 152 10.40 27.34 23.47
N TYR A 153 10.36 26.31 22.62
CA TYR A 153 11.40 25.29 22.53
C TYR A 153 12.03 25.17 21.14
N LEU A 154 11.27 25.43 20.08
CA LEU A 154 11.70 25.23 18.69
C LEU A 154 11.30 26.40 17.81
N GLU A 155 12.21 26.81 16.92
CA GLU A 155 11.86 27.72 15.82
C GLU A 155 10.94 27.03 14.80
N PRO A 156 10.14 27.79 14.03
CA PRO A 156 9.20 27.23 13.07
C PRO A 156 9.82 26.30 12.03
N VAL A 157 11.02 26.65 11.54
CA VAL A 157 11.75 25.88 10.53
C VAL A 157 12.08 24.50 11.08
N TYR A 158 12.64 24.43 12.29
CA TYR A 158 13.00 23.15 12.93
C TYR A 158 11.77 22.29 13.20
N PHE A 159 10.67 22.89 13.65
CA PHE A 159 9.44 22.15 13.88
C PHE A 159 8.91 21.52 12.58
N TYR A 160 8.97 22.26 11.47
CA TYR A 160 8.58 21.78 10.16
C TYR A 160 9.46 20.60 9.70
N ILE A 161 10.79 20.77 9.67
CA ILE A 161 11.70 19.74 9.14
C ILE A 161 11.75 18.50 10.03
N TYR A 162 11.76 18.65 11.36
CA TYR A 162 11.80 17.51 12.28
C TYR A 162 10.50 16.71 12.26
N THR A 163 9.37 17.33 11.94
CA THR A 163 8.13 16.58 11.70
C THR A 163 8.28 15.67 10.48
N VAL A 164 8.85 16.17 9.38
CA VAL A 164 9.07 15.36 8.16
C VAL A 164 10.06 14.24 8.42
N PHE A 165 11.15 14.50 9.14
CA PHE A 165 12.11 13.45 9.52
C PHE A 165 11.48 12.41 10.45
N SER A 166 10.62 12.84 11.38
CA SER A 166 9.87 11.93 12.24
C SER A 166 8.91 11.02 11.46
N LEU A 167 8.32 11.52 10.37
CA LEU A 167 7.52 10.68 9.47
C LEU A 167 8.35 9.59 8.78
N GLN A 168 9.65 9.80 8.57
CA GLN A 168 10.52 8.75 8.03
C GLN A 168 10.71 7.59 9.01
N ALA A 169 10.69 7.86 10.32
CA ALA A 169 10.66 6.78 11.33
C ALA A 169 9.40 5.91 11.17
N VAL A 170 8.25 6.56 10.97
CA VAL A 170 6.98 5.86 10.72
C VAL A 170 7.06 4.99 9.46
N TYR A 171 7.70 5.50 8.39
CA TYR A 171 7.91 4.76 7.17
C TYR A 171 8.71 3.48 7.40
N VAL A 172 9.89 3.58 8.04
CA VAL A 172 10.75 2.42 8.32
C VAL A 172 10.06 1.41 9.25
N ILE A 173 9.34 1.90 10.27
CA ILE A 173 8.54 1.03 11.16
C ILE A 173 7.46 0.28 10.37
N ALA A 174 6.78 0.93 9.41
CA ALA A 174 5.78 0.28 8.58
C ALA A 174 6.38 -0.81 7.67
N LEU A 175 7.57 -0.56 7.09
CA LEU A 175 8.31 -1.57 6.32
C LEU A 175 8.75 -2.75 7.20
N PHE A 176 9.26 -2.45 8.40
CA PHE A 176 9.63 -3.45 9.40
C PHE A 176 8.43 -4.34 9.77
N ILE A 177 7.28 -3.75 10.07
CA ILE A 177 6.05 -4.48 10.39
C ILE A 177 5.61 -5.34 9.21
N THR A 178 5.63 -4.80 7.99
CA THR A 178 5.26 -5.56 6.77
C THR A 178 6.14 -6.79 6.60
N SER A 179 7.46 -6.64 6.73
CA SER A 179 8.42 -7.74 6.64
C SER A 179 8.25 -8.77 7.77
N TRP A 180 7.98 -8.32 8.99
CA TRP A 180 7.67 -9.21 10.11
C TRP A 180 6.35 -9.97 9.88
N LEU A 181 5.31 -9.31 9.36
CA LEU A 181 4.05 -9.96 9.01
C LEU A 181 4.23 -11.02 7.91
N LEU A 182 5.11 -10.80 6.93
CA LEU A 182 5.33 -11.77 5.86
C LEU A 182 6.19 -12.95 6.32
N SER A 183 7.27 -12.70 7.05
CA SER A 183 8.23 -13.75 7.45
C SER A 183 7.86 -14.48 8.75
N GLY A 184 7.07 -13.86 9.63
CA GLY A 184 6.85 -14.32 11.00
C GLY A 184 8.00 -14.02 11.97
N SER A 185 9.08 -13.38 11.52
CA SER A 185 10.26 -13.07 12.33
C SER A 185 10.61 -11.58 12.32
N TRP A 186 10.85 -11.01 13.49
CA TRP A 186 11.30 -9.61 13.62
C TRP A 186 12.71 -9.41 13.03
N LEU A 187 13.51 -10.47 12.88
CA LEU A 187 14.82 -10.42 12.24
C LEU A 187 14.74 -10.01 10.77
N ALA A 188 13.72 -10.50 10.05
CA ALA A 188 13.49 -10.08 8.67
C ALA A 188 13.09 -8.61 8.61
N GLY A 189 12.29 -8.15 9.57
CA GLY A 189 11.99 -6.73 9.75
C GLY A 189 13.25 -5.90 9.98
N ALA A 190 14.15 -6.37 10.85
CA ALA A 190 15.41 -5.70 11.13
C ALA A 190 16.28 -5.59 9.88
N LEU A 191 16.38 -6.68 9.11
CA LEU A 191 17.10 -6.72 7.84
C LEU A 191 16.50 -5.73 6.82
N THR A 192 15.17 -5.63 6.73
CA THR A 192 14.50 -4.63 5.90
C THR A 192 14.86 -3.20 6.31
N GLY A 193 14.87 -2.90 7.62
CA GLY A 193 15.27 -1.57 8.11
C GLY A 193 16.74 -1.25 7.81
N VAL A 194 17.64 -2.21 7.99
CA VAL A 194 19.06 -2.06 7.64
C VAL A 194 19.25 -1.82 6.15
N TRP A 195 18.62 -2.62 5.28
CA TRP A 195 18.72 -2.42 3.83
C TRP A 195 18.13 -1.10 3.36
N TYR A 196 17.06 -0.62 3.99
CA TYR A 196 16.50 0.69 3.71
C TYR A 196 17.51 1.82 4.00
N ILE A 197 18.20 1.75 5.14
CA ILE A 197 19.21 2.73 5.55
C ILE A 197 20.45 2.65 4.63
N LEU A 198 20.92 1.43 4.32
CA LEU A 198 22.10 1.22 3.47
C LEU A 198 21.89 1.69 2.02
N ASN A 199 20.68 1.53 1.48
CA ASN A 199 20.32 1.94 0.12
C ASN A 199 19.59 3.28 0.09
N ARG A 200 19.81 4.15 1.09
CA ARG A 200 19.23 5.49 1.23
C ARG A 200 19.12 6.27 -0.08
N VAL A 201 20.20 6.29 -0.86
CA VAL A 201 20.32 7.06 -2.11
C VAL A 201 19.20 6.71 -3.11
N ASP A 202 18.78 5.45 -3.09
CA ASP A 202 17.75 4.91 -3.99
C ASP A 202 16.36 4.83 -3.32
N THR A 203 16.27 4.97 -1.99
CA THR A 203 15.02 4.82 -1.24
C THR A 203 14.38 6.13 -0.81
N THR A 204 15.15 7.21 -0.62
CA THR A 204 14.61 8.49 -0.17
C THR A 204 15.51 9.68 -0.55
N ARG A 205 14.88 10.84 -0.79
CA ARG A 205 15.54 12.13 -1.08
C ARG A 205 15.20 13.19 -0.03
N VAL A 206 14.59 12.77 1.08
CA VAL A 206 14.06 13.65 2.12
C VAL A 206 15.10 14.59 2.72
N GLU A 207 16.39 14.23 2.72
CA GLU A 207 17.48 15.02 3.31
C GLU A 207 17.71 16.36 2.62
N PHE A 208 17.46 16.48 1.31
CA PHE A 208 17.66 17.70 0.54
C PHE A 208 16.37 18.26 -0.11
N THR A 209 15.30 17.47 -0.19
CA THR A 209 13.99 17.93 -0.68
C THR A 209 12.87 17.74 0.35
N ILE A 210 13.07 18.24 1.57
CA ILE A 210 12.26 17.94 2.76
C ILE A 210 10.75 18.10 2.51
N SER A 211 10.32 19.27 2.03
CA SER A 211 8.90 19.66 1.96
C SER A 211 8.10 18.96 0.84
N LEU A 212 8.76 18.14 0.01
CA LEU A 212 8.07 17.43 -1.08
C LEU A 212 6.96 16.52 -0.57
N ARG A 213 5.88 16.46 -1.34
CA ARG A 213 4.64 15.74 -0.99
C ARG A 213 4.84 14.24 -0.82
N GLU A 214 5.78 13.68 -1.56
CA GLU A 214 6.21 12.29 -1.49
C GLU A 214 6.72 11.95 -0.07
N ASN A 215 7.52 12.82 0.55
CA ASN A 215 8.07 12.58 1.88
C ASN A 215 7.00 12.59 2.98
N TRP A 216 5.91 13.32 2.77
CA TRP A 216 4.74 13.31 3.65
C TRP A 216 3.87 12.08 3.45
N SER A 217 3.67 11.68 2.19
CA SER A 217 2.65 10.70 1.81
C SER A 217 3.12 9.24 1.86
N LEU A 218 4.35 8.95 1.44
CA LEU A 218 4.90 7.59 1.41
C LEU A 218 4.90 6.86 2.78
N PRO A 219 5.15 7.52 3.93
CA PRO A 219 4.98 6.91 5.24
C PRO A 219 3.56 6.37 5.48
N PHE A 220 2.53 7.13 5.08
CA PHE A 220 1.14 6.69 5.19
C PHE A 220 0.81 5.57 4.20
N PHE A 221 1.39 5.61 3.00
CA PHE A 221 1.26 4.52 2.03
C PHE A 221 1.89 3.21 2.54
N ALA A 222 3.05 3.27 3.18
CA ALA A 222 3.67 2.10 3.79
C ALA A 222 2.84 1.52 4.94
N LEU A 223 2.26 2.39 5.78
CA LEU A 223 1.30 1.96 6.80
C LEU A 223 0.06 1.31 6.19
N GLN A 224 -0.43 1.84 5.07
CA GLN A 224 -1.54 1.25 4.32
C GLN A 224 -1.18 -0.16 3.81
N ILE A 225 0.00 -0.35 3.22
CA ILE A 225 0.49 -1.66 2.77
C ILE A 225 0.60 -2.64 3.94
N ALA A 226 1.14 -2.19 5.09
CA ALA A 226 1.21 -3.02 6.30
C ALA A 226 -0.19 -3.44 6.78
N ALA A 227 -1.16 -2.52 6.76
CA ALA A 227 -2.55 -2.79 7.12
C ALA A 227 -3.23 -3.76 6.13
N ILE A 228 -3.02 -3.61 4.82
CA ILE A 228 -3.54 -4.54 3.80
C ILE A 228 -2.93 -5.93 4.00
N THR A 229 -1.61 -6.00 4.21
CA THR A 229 -0.90 -7.26 4.49
C THR A 229 -1.45 -7.94 5.73
N CYS A 230 -1.72 -7.19 6.79
CA CYS A 230 -2.36 -7.70 8.00
C CYS A 230 -3.79 -8.19 7.71
N TYR A 231 -4.59 -7.43 6.96
CA TYR A 231 -5.98 -7.77 6.61
C TYR A 231 -6.10 -9.05 5.77
N LEU A 232 -5.14 -9.30 4.88
CA LEU A 232 -5.12 -10.48 4.01
C LEU A 232 -4.63 -11.74 4.72
N ARG A 233 -4.14 -11.66 5.96
CA ARG A 233 -3.75 -12.84 6.72
C ARG A 233 -4.95 -13.70 7.12
N PRO A 234 -4.77 -15.02 7.17
CA PRO A 234 -5.83 -15.92 7.60
C PRO A 234 -6.08 -15.79 9.11
N HIS A 235 -7.34 -15.95 9.54
CA HIS A 235 -7.77 -16.06 10.95
C HIS A 235 -7.76 -14.78 11.80
N LEU A 236 -8.01 -13.60 11.23
CA LEU A 236 -8.26 -12.39 12.03
C LEU A 236 -9.57 -12.49 12.82
N LYS A 237 -9.54 -12.08 14.09
CA LYS A 237 -10.78 -11.92 14.87
C LYS A 237 -11.62 -10.78 14.28
N PRO A 238 -12.97 -10.81 14.36
CA PRO A 238 -13.83 -9.76 13.80
C PRO A 238 -13.50 -8.34 14.28
N ILE A 239 -13.13 -8.18 15.56
CA ILE A 239 -12.72 -6.88 16.11
C ILE A 239 -11.41 -6.41 15.49
N GLN A 240 -10.41 -7.30 15.39
CA GLN A 240 -9.12 -6.98 14.77
C GLN A 240 -9.31 -6.60 13.30
N GLN A 241 -10.16 -7.32 12.57
CA GLN A 241 -10.50 -7.00 11.18
C GLN A 241 -11.07 -5.58 11.04
N LYS A 242 -12.00 -5.17 11.93
CA LYS A 242 -12.54 -3.80 11.93
C LYS A 242 -11.47 -2.76 12.21
N VAL A 243 -10.60 -3.00 13.20
CA VAL A 243 -9.50 -2.08 13.54
C VAL A 243 -8.53 -1.92 12.37
N VAL A 244 -8.14 -3.02 11.72
CA VAL A 244 -7.24 -2.99 10.57
C VAL A 244 -7.89 -2.27 9.38
N LEU A 245 -9.19 -2.48 9.13
CA LEU A 245 -9.91 -1.75 8.08
C LEU A 245 -9.96 -0.23 8.36
N TRP A 246 -10.19 0.17 9.62
CA TRP A 246 -10.13 1.58 10.01
C TRP A 246 -8.74 2.18 9.85
N LEU A 247 -7.69 1.46 10.26
CA LEU A 247 -6.31 1.87 10.06
C LEU A 247 -5.99 2.03 8.57
N MET A 248 -6.42 1.08 7.74
CA MET A 248 -6.25 1.10 6.29
C MET A 248 -6.96 2.31 5.66
N PHE A 249 -8.19 2.62 6.08
CA PHE A 249 -8.92 3.80 5.64
C PHE A 249 -8.19 5.09 6.04
N LEU A 250 -7.80 5.24 7.31
CA LEU A 250 -7.11 6.44 7.78
C LEU A 250 -5.77 6.65 7.09
N ALA A 251 -4.97 5.58 6.93
CA ALA A 251 -3.71 5.63 6.21
C ALA A 251 -3.89 6.01 4.73
N THR A 252 -4.90 5.44 4.06
CA THR A 252 -5.25 5.79 2.67
C THR A 252 -5.71 7.25 2.57
N LEU A 253 -6.51 7.73 3.52
CA LEU A 253 -6.99 9.11 3.56
C LEU A 253 -5.81 10.09 3.72
N CYS A 254 -4.92 9.86 4.68
CA CYS A 254 -3.73 10.69 4.89
C CYS A 254 -2.80 10.67 3.67
N PHE A 255 -2.57 9.50 3.06
CA PHE A 255 -1.83 9.35 1.82
C PHE A 255 -2.41 10.21 0.68
N CYS A 256 -3.73 10.16 0.50
CA CYS A 256 -4.40 10.90 -0.58
C CYS A 256 -4.48 12.42 -0.31
N LEU A 257 -4.61 12.84 0.95
CA LEU A 257 -4.64 14.26 1.32
C LEU A 257 -3.29 14.94 1.09
N THR A 258 -2.21 14.25 1.43
CA THR A 258 -0.86 14.83 1.46
C THR A 258 -0.17 14.87 0.10
N TRP A 259 -0.67 14.15 -0.92
CA TRP A 259 -0.05 14.10 -2.24
C TRP A 259 -1.04 14.11 -3.39
N GLN A 260 -0.78 14.93 -4.41
CA GLN A 260 -1.68 15.13 -5.56
C GLN A 260 -1.72 13.94 -6.53
N PHE A 261 -0.62 13.20 -6.68
CA PHE A 261 -0.51 12.10 -7.66
C PHE A 261 -0.91 10.73 -7.09
N ASN A 262 -1.48 10.70 -5.88
CA ASN A 262 -1.90 9.48 -5.18
C ASN A 262 -2.78 8.55 -6.04
N GLN A 263 -3.59 9.11 -6.94
CA GLN A 263 -4.55 8.36 -7.76
C GLN A 263 -3.87 7.38 -8.72
N PHE A 264 -2.66 7.69 -9.21
CA PHE A 264 -1.91 6.78 -10.08
C PHE A 264 -1.40 5.57 -9.29
N ILE A 265 -0.92 5.81 -8.07
CA ILE A 265 -0.47 4.74 -7.16
C ILE A 265 -1.64 3.85 -6.75
N LEU A 266 -2.80 4.46 -6.44
CA LEU A 266 -4.02 3.70 -6.14
C LEU A 266 -4.56 2.94 -7.35
N LEU A 267 -4.42 3.46 -8.57
CA LEU A 267 -4.77 2.71 -9.79
C LEU A 267 -3.89 1.45 -9.93
N VAL A 268 -2.58 1.56 -9.73
CA VAL A 268 -1.67 0.40 -9.74
C VAL A 268 -2.07 -0.61 -8.65
N GLN A 269 -2.37 -0.13 -7.44
CA GLN A 269 -2.87 -0.99 -6.36
C GLN A 269 -4.22 -1.64 -6.69
N ALA A 270 -5.12 -0.92 -7.36
CA ALA A 270 -6.40 -1.46 -7.83
C ALA A 270 -6.20 -2.54 -8.91
N LEU A 271 -5.26 -2.36 -9.83
CA LEU A 271 -4.88 -3.37 -10.82
C LEU A 271 -4.28 -4.63 -10.17
N ILE A 272 -3.51 -4.48 -9.09
CA ILE A 272 -3.02 -5.60 -8.29
C ILE A 272 -4.20 -6.36 -7.65
N ILE A 273 -5.14 -5.66 -7.02
CA ILE A 273 -6.34 -6.28 -6.42
C ILE A 273 -7.17 -7.00 -7.50
N PHE A 274 -7.34 -6.40 -8.67
CA PHE A 274 -8.01 -6.99 -9.83
C PHE A 274 -7.32 -8.28 -10.29
N THR A 275 -5.98 -8.27 -10.37
CA THR A 275 -5.19 -9.44 -10.74
C THR A 275 -5.35 -10.55 -9.71
N LEU A 276 -5.26 -10.25 -8.41
CA LEU A 276 -5.48 -11.23 -7.35
C LEU A 276 -6.88 -11.87 -7.40
N ASP A 277 -7.92 -11.10 -7.72
CA ASP A 277 -9.30 -11.60 -7.89
C ASP A 277 -9.40 -12.52 -9.10
N CYS A 278 -8.81 -12.14 -10.25
CA CYS A 278 -8.77 -12.94 -11.48
C CYS A 278 -8.03 -14.28 -11.28
N LEU A 279 -7.01 -14.30 -10.43
CA LEU A 279 -6.19 -15.47 -10.13
C LEU A 279 -6.76 -16.36 -9.00
N ASP A 280 -7.92 -16.01 -8.44
CA ASP A 280 -8.56 -16.69 -7.31
C ASP A 280 -7.71 -16.75 -6.03
N LEU A 281 -6.90 -15.72 -5.78
CA LEU A 281 -5.99 -15.68 -4.62
C LEU A 281 -6.61 -14.98 -3.40
N ILE A 282 -7.66 -14.19 -3.61
CA ILE A 282 -8.41 -13.47 -2.57
C ILE A 282 -9.90 -13.70 -2.68
N SER A 283 -10.62 -13.51 -1.58
CA SER A 283 -12.07 -13.67 -1.54
C SER A 283 -12.80 -12.47 -2.15
N THR A 284 -14.02 -12.70 -2.65
CA THR A 284 -14.89 -11.64 -3.18
C THR A 284 -15.16 -10.54 -2.16
N GLU A 285 -15.33 -10.91 -0.88
CA GLU A 285 -15.54 -9.98 0.22
C GLU A 285 -14.29 -9.10 0.43
N GLN A 286 -13.10 -9.70 0.46
CA GLN A 286 -11.84 -8.97 0.61
C GLN A 286 -11.65 -7.96 -0.53
N VAL A 287 -11.89 -8.36 -1.78
CA VAL A 287 -11.81 -7.48 -2.95
C VAL A 287 -12.75 -6.29 -2.80
N THR A 288 -14.00 -6.54 -2.43
CA THR A 288 -15.01 -5.50 -2.27
C THR A 288 -14.62 -4.53 -1.15
N CYS A 289 -14.17 -5.06 -0.01
CA CYS A 289 -13.70 -4.23 1.11
C CYS A 289 -12.51 -3.35 0.72
N LEU A 290 -11.49 -3.90 0.04
CA LEU A 290 -10.31 -3.14 -0.38
C LEU A 290 -10.69 -2.01 -1.33
N TYR A 291 -11.55 -2.29 -2.32
CA TYR A 291 -12.05 -1.26 -3.24
C TYR A 291 -12.90 -0.20 -2.54
N LEU A 292 -13.80 -0.59 -1.63
CA LEU A 292 -14.62 0.36 -0.88
C LEU A 292 -13.78 1.28 0.00
N VAL A 293 -12.67 0.79 0.57
CA VAL A 293 -11.75 1.64 1.33
C VAL A 293 -11.05 2.67 0.44
N GLN A 294 -10.58 2.27 -0.75
CA GLN A 294 -10.01 3.22 -1.71
C GLN A 294 -11.04 4.26 -2.17
N VAL A 295 -12.24 3.82 -2.56
CA VAL A 295 -13.32 4.72 -3.01
C VAL A 295 -13.75 5.67 -1.91
N SER A 296 -14.02 5.18 -0.70
CA SER A 296 -14.41 6.02 0.44
C SER A 296 -13.32 7.03 0.82
N SER A 297 -12.04 6.65 0.73
CA SER A 297 -10.92 7.57 0.97
C SER A 297 -10.86 8.65 -0.10
N LEU A 298 -10.95 8.29 -1.38
CA LEU A 298 -10.95 9.25 -2.49
C LEU A 298 -12.15 10.21 -2.42
N LEU A 299 -13.35 9.72 -2.09
CA LEU A 299 -14.54 10.56 -1.92
C LEU A 299 -14.43 11.46 -0.68
N SER A 300 -13.81 10.99 0.39
CA SER A 300 -13.53 11.82 1.57
C SER A 300 -12.54 12.93 1.24
N VAL A 301 -11.47 12.64 0.50
CA VAL A 301 -10.52 13.66 0.02
C VAL A 301 -11.20 14.62 -0.95
N TRP A 302 -12.05 14.13 -1.85
CA TRP A 302 -12.84 14.98 -2.74
C TRP A 302 -13.66 16.02 -1.95
N LEU A 303 -14.35 15.59 -0.89
CA LEU A 303 -15.09 16.51 -0.03
C LEU A 303 -14.16 17.48 0.70
N LEU A 304 -13.08 16.98 1.31
CA LEU A 304 -12.12 17.80 2.06
C LEU A 304 -11.40 18.83 1.17
N GLN A 305 -11.16 18.51 -0.10
CA GLN A 305 -10.53 19.36 -1.11
C GLN A 305 -11.52 20.23 -1.90
N PHE A 306 -12.61 20.63 -1.26
CA PHE A 306 -13.61 21.55 -1.83
C PHE A 306 -14.18 21.02 -3.15
N CYS A 307 -14.58 19.74 -3.14
CA CYS A 307 -15.17 19.04 -4.27
C CYS A 307 -14.28 19.06 -5.53
N ASN A 308 -12.97 18.81 -5.36
CA ASN A 308 -12.01 18.86 -6.46
C ASN A 308 -12.38 17.86 -7.58
N SER A 309 -12.85 18.39 -8.72
CA SER A 309 -13.33 17.60 -9.86
C SER A 309 -12.28 16.64 -10.44
N MET A 310 -10.99 16.91 -10.25
CA MET A 310 -9.90 16.01 -10.67
C MET A 310 -10.03 14.61 -10.07
N ILE A 311 -10.49 14.50 -8.82
CA ILE A 311 -10.61 13.21 -8.13
C ILE A 311 -11.73 12.35 -8.72
N LEU A 312 -12.86 12.97 -9.05
CA LEU A 312 -13.98 12.29 -9.71
C LEU A 312 -13.63 11.88 -11.15
N GLY A 313 -12.83 12.69 -11.84
CA GLY A 313 -12.32 12.39 -13.18
C GLY A 313 -11.15 11.40 -13.21
N SER A 314 -10.73 10.86 -12.06
CA SER A 314 -9.57 9.98 -11.98
C SER A 314 -9.81 8.61 -12.62
N LEU A 315 -8.76 8.08 -13.24
CA LEU A 315 -8.80 6.74 -13.84
C LEU A 315 -8.95 5.65 -12.76
N ALA A 316 -8.37 5.86 -11.57
CA ALA A 316 -8.51 4.96 -10.43
C ALA A 316 -9.97 4.77 -10.01
N LEU A 317 -10.70 5.87 -9.76
CA LEU A 317 -12.10 5.80 -9.36
C LEU A 317 -12.95 5.15 -10.46
N SER A 318 -12.71 5.53 -11.72
CA SER A 318 -13.40 4.96 -12.89
C SER A 318 -13.18 3.45 -12.98
N PHE A 319 -11.93 2.99 -12.78
CA PHE A 319 -11.55 1.58 -12.82
C PHE A 319 -12.22 0.78 -11.70
N ILE A 320 -12.19 1.28 -10.46
CA ILE A 320 -12.76 0.58 -9.32
C ILE A 320 -14.28 0.43 -9.48
N VAL A 321 -14.97 1.49 -9.90
CA VAL A 321 -16.42 1.45 -10.17
C VAL A 321 -16.73 0.45 -11.29
N ALA A 322 -15.97 0.48 -12.38
CA ALA A 322 -16.13 -0.47 -13.48
C ALA A 322 -15.89 -1.93 -13.03
N ALA A 323 -14.83 -2.19 -12.27
CA ALA A 323 -14.50 -3.51 -11.75
C ALA A 323 -15.61 -4.07 -10.85
N LEU A 324 -16.11 -3.26 -9.90
CA LEU A 324 -17.22 -3.64 -9.03
C LEU A 324 -18.53 -3.88 -9.82
N PHE A 325 -18.82 -3.04 -10.81
CA PHE A 325 -20.00 -3.15 -11.64
C PHE A 325 -19.97 -4.43 -12.48
N VAL A 326 -18.92 -4.65 -13.29
CA VAL A 326 -18.81 -5.84 -14.15
C VAL A 326 -18.83 -7.12 -13.30
N LYS A 327 -18.15 -7.10 -12.14
CA LYS A 327 -18.15 -8.22 -11.19
C LYS A 327 -19.56 -8.55 -10.67
N HIS A 328 -20.41 -7.56 -10.47
CA HIS A 328 -21.80 -7.79 -10.03
C HIS A 328 -22.60 -8.59 -11.06
N PHE A 329 -22.39 -8.33 -12.36
CA PHE A 329 -23.12 -8.96 -13.46
C PHE A 329 -22.51 -10.29 -13.92
N GLN A 330 -21.19 -10.38 -14.01
CA GLN A 330 -20.51 -11.60 -14.42
C GLN A 330 -20.35 -12.56 -13.24
N ARG A 331 -21.36 -13.42 -13.03
CA ARG A 331 -21.30 -14.51 -12.06
C ARG A 331 -20.66 -15.75 -12.68
N GLY A 332 -19.83 -16.46 -11.93
CA GLY A 332 -19.27 -17.74 -12.37
C GLY A 332 -18.01 -17.65 -13.25
N LEU A 333 -17.13 -16.65 -13.02
CA LEU A 333 -15.80 -16.64 -13.64
C LEU A 333 -14.95 -17.87 -13.28
N LYS A 334 -15.18 -18.44 -12.09
CA LYS A 334 -14.41 -19.56 -11.54
C LYS A 334 -14.85 -20.94 -12.06
N THR A 335 -15.77 -21.01 -13.02
CA THR A 335 -16.36 -22.29 -13.49
C THR A 335 -15.98 -22.62 -14.94
N GLY A 336 -15.82 -23.91 -15.23
CA GLY A 336 -15.54 -24.45 -16.57
C GLY A 336 -14.08 -24.90 -16.76
N GLY A 337 -13.81 -25.61 -17.86
CA GLY A 337 -12.44 -26.04 -18.19
C GLY A 337 -11.50 -24.87 -18.51
N LEU A 338 -10.20 -25.16 -18.61
CA LEU A 338 -9.12 -24.18 -18.79
C LEU A 338 -9.41 -23.13 -19.87
N THR A 339 -9.78 -23.56 -21.07
CA THR A 339 -10.02 -22.67 -22.23
C THR A 339 -11.24 -21.77 -22.03
N ALA A 340 -12.34 -22.34 -21.54
CA ALA A 340 -13.55 -21.59 -21.22
C ALA A 340 -13.30 -20.56 -20.13
N ARG A 341 -12.50 -20.92 -19.11
CA ARG A 341 -12.14 -20.01 -18.03
C ARG A 341 -11.22 -18.88 -18.50
N LEU A 342 -10.22 -19.18 -19.33
CA LEU A 342 -9.35 -18.16 -19.91
C LEU A 342 -10.15 -17.19 -20.80
N GLY A 343 -11.08 -17.71 -21.61
CA GLY A 343 -11.99 -16.88 -22.40
C GLY A 343 -12.88 -15.97 -21.54
N LYS A 344 -13.44 -16.49 -20.44
CA LYS A 344 -14.22 -15.69 -19.48
C LYS A 344 -13.37 -14.60 -18.81
N LEU A 345 -12.14 -14.90 -18.40
CA LEU A 345 -11.22 -13.93 -17.79
C LEU A 345 -10.79 -12.83 -18.78
N LEU A 346 -10.52 -13.21 -20.03
CA LEU A 346 -10.21 -12.26 -21.10
C LEU A 346 -11.41 -11.33 -21.34
N LEU A 347 -12.61 -11.89 -21.48
CA LEU A 347 -13.84 -11.10 -21.63
C LEU A 347 -14.07 -10.18 -20.43
N HIS A 348 -13.87 -10.67 -19.21
CA HIS A 348 -14.00 -9.87 -17.99
C HIS A 348 -13.04 -8.67 -18.01
N THR A 349 -11.77 -8.92 -18.32
CA THR A 349 -10.74 -7.88 -18.39
C THR A 349 -11.07 -6.84 -19.46
N VAL A 350 -11.48 -7.27 -20.66
CA VAL A 350 -11.86 -6.37 -21.75
C VAL A 350 -13.08 -5.52 -21.36
N LEU A 351 -14.10 -6.12 -20.75
CA LEU A 351 -15.30 -5.39 -20.31
C LEU A 351 -14.99 -4.37 -19.21
N VAL A 352 -14.17 -4.74 -18.22
CA VAL A 352 -13.76 -3.82 -17.15
C VAL A 352 -12.98 -2.65 -17.73
N LEU A 353 -12.00 -2.90 -18.60
CA LEU A 353 -11.22 -1.83 -19.22
C LEU A 353 -12.08 -0.94 -20.13
N ALA A 354 -12.93 -1.52 -20.99
CA ALA A 354 -13.82 -0.76 -21.84
C ALA A 354 -14.75 0.15 -21.02
N LEU A 355 -15.40 -0.41 -19.98
CA LEU A 355 -16.27 0.35 -19.09
C LEU A 355 -15.49 1.41 -18.31
N THR A 356 -14.26 1.12 -17.88
CA THR A 356 -13.37 2.10 -17.21
C THR A 356 -13.15 3.32 -18.10
N PHE A 357 -12.78 3.12 -19.36
CA PHE A 357 -12.55 4.22 -20.30
C PHE A 357 -13.85 4.96 -20.62
N THR A 358 -14.97 4.26 -20.78
CA THR A 358 -16.28 4.90 -20.99
C THR A 358 -16.69 5.76 -19.81
N ILE A 359 -16.62 5.24 -18.57
CA ILE A 359 -16.91 6.00 -17.35
C ILE A 359 -15.98 7.20 -17.24
N ASN A 360 -14.67 7.02 -17.47
CA ASN A 360 -13.70 8.11 -17.37
C ASN A 360 -13.98 9.21 -18.40
N TYR A 361 -14.24 8.83 -19.65
CA TYR A 361 -14.58 9.77 -20.73
C TYR A 361 -15.85 10.56 -20.40
N LEU A 362 -16.92 9.88 -19.98
CA LEU A 362 -18.18 10.53 -19.61
C LEU A 362 -18.02 11.45 -18.40
N ALA A 363 -17.27 11.02 -17.37
CA ALA A 363 -16.99 11.85 -16.21
C ALA A 363 -16.20 13.11 -16.58
N LYS A 364 -15.18 12.98 -17.42
CA LYS A 364 -14.39 14.12 -17.91
C LYS A 364 -15.22 15.08 -18.76
N GLN A 365 -16.10 14.55 -19.61
CA GLN A 365 -17.01 15.35 -20.42
C GLN A 365 -18.03 16.10 -19.54
N ALA A 366 -18.65 15.42 -18.57
CA ALA A 366 -19.61 16.01 -17.65
C ALA A 366 -19.00 17.09 -16.75
N LEU A 367 -17.75 16.89 -16.31
CA LEU A 367 -17.02 17.82 -15.44
C LEU A 367 -16.17 18.86 -16.20
N GLN A 368 -16.21 18.85 -17.54
CA GLN A 368 -15.41 19.71 -18.42
C GLN A 368 -13.91 19.71 -18.11
N LEU A 369 -13.37 18.53 -17.77
CA LEU A 369 -11.96 18.37 -17.39
C LEU A 369 -11.07 18.25 -18.64
N ARG A 370 -10.16 19.22 -18.82
CA ARG A 370 -9.11 19.20 -19.87
C ARG A 370 -7.71 18.89 -19.35
N SER A 371 -7.56 18.84 -18.04
CA SER A 371 -6.27 18.90 -17.31
C SER A 371 -5.36 17.68 -17.48
N ASP A 372 -5.91 16.49 -17.73
CA ASP A 372 -5.11 15.26 -17.82
C ASP A 372 -4.59 14.94 -19.23
N GLU A 373 -4.98 15.72 -20.25
CA GLU A 373 -4.57 15.45 -21.63
C GLU A 373 -3.04 15.38 -21.75
N HIS A 374 -2.32 16.21 -21.01
CA HIS A 374 -0.86 16.27 -21.02
C HIS A 374 -0.21 14.96 -20.55
N ILE A 375 -0.81 14.24 -19.59
CA ILE A 375 -0.27 12.96 -19.08
C ILE A 375 -0.41 11.87 -20.15
N PHE A 376 -1.58 11.79 -20.79
CA PHE A 376 -1.79 10.82 -21.88
C PHE A 376 -0.94 11.15 -23.11
N LYS A 377 -0.78 12.43 -23.43
CA LYS A 377 0.13 12.91 -24.49
C LYS A 377 1.58 12.57 -24.17
N PHE A 378 2.01 12.76 -22.92
CA PHE A 378 3.32 12.36 -22.46
C PHE A 378 3.55 10.85 -22.60
N ILE A 379 2.64 10.00 -22.10
CA ILE A 379 2.75 8.53 -22.24
C ILE A 379 2.84 8.14 -23.72
N LYS A 380 1.98 8.71 -24.57
CA LYS A 380 1.99 8.47 -26.02
C LYS A 380 3.33 8.86 -26.64
N SER A 381 3.89 10.01 -26.25
CA SER A 381 5.19 10.50 -26.71
C SER A 381 6.35 9.62 -26.23
N LYS A 382 6.34 9.22 -24.96
CA LYS A 382 7.35 8.37 -24.32
C LYS A 382 7.49 6.99 -24.98
N PHE A 383 6.38 6.40 -25.41
CA PHE A 383 6.38 5.12 -26.12
C PHE A 383 6.43 5.27 -27.65
N GLY A 384 6.61 6.47 -28.19
CA GLY A 384 6.69 6.70 -29.64
C GLY A 384 5.37 6.47 -30.40
N LEU A 385 4.23 6.47 -29.70
CA LEU A 385 2.90 6.15 -30.23
C LEU A 385 2.18 7.36 -30.86
N GLY A 386 2.89 8.45 -31.19
CA GLY A 386 2.29 9.66 -31.78
C GLY A 386 3.27 10.79 -32.08
N PRO A 387 2.83 11.87 -32.74
CA PRO A 387 3.68 13.00 -33.07
C PRO A 387 4.10 13.77 -31.80
N THR A 388 5.40 14.00 -31.65
CA THR A 388 6.07 14.58 -30.46
C THR A 388 6.06 16.12 -30.44
N ARG A 389 5.08 16.77 -31.10
CA ARG A 389 5.10 18.25 -31.28
C ARG A 389 4.55 19.05 -30.09
N ASP A 390 4.01 18.39 -29.06
CA ASP A 390 3.51 19.07 -27.87
C ASP A 390 4.69 19.46 -26.95
N PHE A 391 4.78 20.76 -26.64
CA PHE A 391 5.86 21.32 -25.81
C PHE A 391 5.91 20.69 -24.43
N ASP A 392 4.76 20.57 -23.75
CA ASP A 392 4.69 20.01 -22.38
C ASP A 392 5.16 18.55 -22.33
N ALA A 393 4.78 17.74 -23.33
CA ALA A 393 5.21 16.36 -23.43
C ALA A 393 6.73 16.26 -23.71
N SER A 394 7.27 17.17 -24.52
CA SER A 394 8.70 17.24 -24.81
C SER A 394 9.51 17.67 -23.58
N LEU A 395 8.98 18.62 -22.79
CA LEU A 395 9.60 19.06 -21.54
C LEU A 395 9.76 17.89 -20.56
N TYR A 396 8.72 17.07 -20.38
CA TYR A 396 8.79 15.88 -19.53
C TYR A 396 9.75 14.81 -20.05
N LEU A 397 9.95 14.70 -21.36
CA LEU A 397 10.92 13.74 -21.92
C LEU A 397 12.38 14.17 -21.71
N CYS A 398 12.64 15.47 -21.54
CA CYS A 398 13.97 15.99 -21.25
C CYS A 398 14.33 15.89 -19.77
N GLU A 399 13.36 15.70 -18.88
CA GLU A 399 13.57 15.64 -17.45
C GLU A 399 14.00 14.24 -17.00
N GLU A 400 15.18 14.14 -16.37
CA GLU A 400 15.77 12.86 -15.96
C GLU A 400 14.86 12.06 -15.01
N ALA A 401 14.07 12.75 -14.18
CA ALA A 401 13.12 12.12 -13.28
C ALA A 401 12.06 11.26 -14.00
N PHE A 402 11.76 11.55 -15.28
CA PHE A 402 10.84 10.76 -16.08
C PHE A 402 11.55 9.79 -17.05
N GLY A 403 12.87 9.70 -16.97
CA GLY A 403 13.70 8.74 -17.71
C GLY A 403 13.56 7.30 -17.19
N LEU A 404 14.27 6.39 -17.86
CA LEU A 404 14.39 4.99 -17.41
C LEU A 404 15.25 4.91 -16.15
N LEU A 405 15.07 3.84 -15.37
CA LEU A 405 15.92 3.57 -14.23
C LEU A 405 17.38 3.35 -14.70
N PRO A 406 18.36 4.09 -14.16
CA PRO A 406 19.74 3.96 -14.60
C PRO A 406 20.35 2.65 -14.06
N LEU A 407 21.16 2.00 -14.88
CA LEU A 407 21.63 0.62 -14.63
C LEU A 407 22.57 0.52 -13.43
N ASP A 408 23.27 1.61 -13.09
CA ASP A 408 24.11 1.75 -11.90
C ASP A 408 23.32 1.55 -10.59
N THR A 409 22.00 1.74 -10.61
CA THR A 409 21.12 1.39 -9.49
C THR A 409 21.27 -0.08 -9.11
N PHE A 410 21.33 -0.99 -10.08
CA PHE A 410 21.50 -2.42 -9.79
C PHE A 410 22.87 -2.74 -9.18
N ASP A 411 23.92 -2.03 -9.60
CA ASP A 411 25.26 -2.18 -9.03
C ASP A 411 25.30 -1.71 -7.57
N ARG A 412 24.65 -0.57 -7.25
CA ARG A 412 24.50 -0.10 -5.86
C ARG A 412 23.74 -1.11 -4.99
N LEU A 413 22.61 -1.61 -5.48
CA LEU A 413 21.80 -2.61 -4.77
C LEU A 413 22.53 -3.96 -4.61
N ALA A 414 23.39 -4.33 -5.55
CA ALA A 414 24.24 -5.50 -5.46
C ALA A 414 25.36 -5.30 -4.43
N GLY A 415 25.95 -4.11 -4.37
CA GLY A 415 26.98 -3.74 -3.39
C GLY A 415 26.51 -3.85 -1.94
N THR A 416 25.22 -3.63 -1.66
CA THR A 416 24.62 -3.81 -0.32
C THR A 416 24.08 -5.22 -0.07
N LEU A 417 24.33 -6.16 -1.00
CA LEU A 417 23.83 -7.54 -0.99
C LEU A 417 22.30 -7.66 -1.00
N LEU A 418 21.56 -6.60 -1.31
CA LEU A 418 20.09 -6.63 -1.40
C LEU A 418 19.62 -7.30 -2.71
N ALA A 419 20.29 -6.99 -3.83
CA ALA A 419 19.85 -7.44 -5.16
C ALA A 419 19.78 -8.96 -5.29
N TYR A 420 20.79 -9.69 -4.80
CA TYR A 420 20.85 -11.15 -4.92
C TYR A 420 19.70 -11.90 -4.23
N PRO A 421 19.46 -11.74 -2.90
CA PRO A 421 18.35 -12.40 -2.24
C PRO A 421 17.00 -11.91 -2.77
N TYR A 422 16.89 -10.64 -3.18
CA TYR A 422 15.67 -10.11 -3.80
C TYR A 422 15.32 -10.84 -5.10
N LEU A 423 16.27 -10.93 -6.04
CA LEU A 423 16.05 -11.57 -7.35
C LEU A 423 15.72 -13.06 -7.20
N VAL A 424 16.43 -13.79 -6.34
CA VAL A 424 16.16 -15.21 -6.08
C VAL A 424 14.75 -15.38 -5.49
N THR A 425 14.39 -14.58 -4.49
CA THR A 425 13.07 -14.64 -3.86
C THR A 425 11.97 -14.28 -4.86
N LEU A 426 12.18 -13.25 -5.68
CA LEU A 426 11.24 -12.81 -6.70
C LEU A 426 10.98 -13.93 -7.72
N ILE A 427 12.03 -14.56 -8.25
CA ILE A 427 11.92 -15.65 -9.23
C ILE A 427 11.18 -16.84 -8.62
N VAL A 428 11.57 -17.29 -7.42
CA VAL A 428 10.93 -18.42 -6.74
C VAL A 428 9.44 -18.14 -6.51
N LEU A 429 9.08 -16.96 -6.00
CA LEU A 429 7.69 -16.61 -5.74
C LEU A 429 6.88 -16.44 -7.03
N LEU A 430 7.47 -15.92 -8.11
CA LEU A 430 6.82 -15.84 -9.42
C LEU A 430 6.56 -17.22 -10.03
N VAL A 431 7.52 -18.15 -9.93
CA VAL A 431 7.33 -19.55 -10.36
C VAL A 431 6.21 -20.21 -9.54
N MET A 432 6.21 -20.02 -8.22
CA MET A 432 5.15 -20.53 -7.34
C MET A 432 3.78 -19.94 -7.70
N LEU A 433 3.71 -18.64 -7.99
CA LEU A 433 2.49 -17.98 -8.46
C LEU A 433 2.04 -18.56 -9.81
N ALA A 434 2.95 -18.75 -10.77
CA ALA A 434 2.63 -19.35 -12.07
C ALA A 434 2.09 -20.78 -11.93
N LEU A 435 2.71 -21.62 -11.11
CA LEU A 435 2.24 -22.98 -10.85
C LEU A 435 0.86 -22.99 -10.15
N LEU A 436 0.66 -22.12 -9.16
CA LEU A 436 -0.61 -22.01 -8.44
C LEU A 436 -1.74 -21.50 -9.34
N THR A 437 -1.44 -20.53 -10.20
CA THR A 437 -2.43 -19.99 -11.16
C THR A 437 -2.82 -21.03 -12.20
N LEU A 438 -1.86 -21.78 -12.73
CA LEU A 438 -2.14 -22.92 -13.61
C LEU A 438 -3.01 -23.97 -12.90
N ALA A 439 -2.66 -24.34 -11.66
CA ALA A 439 -3.45 -25.28 -10.87
C ALA A 439 -4.88 -24.78 -10.62
N ASN A 440 -5.04 -23.51 -10.21
CA ASN A 440 -6.34 -22.90 -10.00
C ASN A 440 -7.17 -22.90 -11.30
N LEU A 441 -6.57 -22.59 -12.45
CA LEU A 441 -7.23 -22.59 -13.75
C LEU A 441 -7.64 -24.00 -14.22
N CYS A 442 -6.86 -25.03 -13.87
CA CYS A 442 -7.12 -26.43 -14.21
C CYS A 442 -8.12 -27.12 -13.28
N ASP A 443 -8.14 -26.78 -11.98
CA ASP A 443 -9.00 -27.42 -10.95
C ASP A 443 -10.51 -27.24 -11.21
N SER A 444 -10.93 -26.24 -11.99
CA SER A 444 -12.33 -26.04 -12.38
C SER A 444 -12.89 -27.13 -13.31
N SER A 445 -12.06 -28.10 -13.73
CA SER A 445 -12.45 -29.25 -14.55
C SER A 445 -13.20 -30.35 -13.78
N ALA A 446 -13.14 -30.35 -12.44
CA ALA A 446 -13.78 -31.37 -11.60
C ALA A 446 -15.24 -31.02 -11.27
N VAL A 447 -16.11 -31.08 -12.27
CA VAL A 447 -17.57 -31.04 -12.05
C VAL A 447 -17.98 -32.31 -11.30
N GLY A 448 -18.47 -32.17 -10.05
CA GLY A 448 -19.26 -33.22 -9.39
C GLY A 448 -18.72 -33.83 -8.09
N ARG A 449 -17.72 -33.26 -7.40
CA ARG A 449 -17.44 -33.67 -6.01
C ARG A 449 -18.08 -32.70 -5.01
N PRO A 450 -18.72 -33.19 -3.93
CA PRO A 450 -19.27 -32.35 -2.86
C PRO A 450 -18.12 -31.53 -2.23
N PRO A 451 -18.43 -30.46 -1.47
CA PRO A 451 -17.43 -29.66 -0.78
C PRO A 451 -16.79 -30.52 0.31
N LYS A 452 -15.82 -31.35 -0.08
CA LYS A 452 -14.92 -32.02 0.85
C LYS A 452 -14.24 -30.92 1.64
N GLY A 453 -14.23 -31.10 2.97
CA GLY A 453 -13.78 -30.11 3.93
C GLY A 453 -12.51 -29.40 3.46
N ARG A 454 -12.49 -28.07 3.62
CA ARG A 454 -11.27 -27.27 3.65
C ARG A 454 -10.20 -28.10 4.38
N PHE A 455 -9.02 -28.29 3.77
CA PHE A 455 -7.90 -29.14 4.23
C PHE A 455 -7.77 -30.57 3.65
N GLU A 456 -8.10 -30.81 2.36
CA GLU A 456 -7.29 -31.77 1.58
C GLU A 456 -6.14 -30.98 0.92
N GLU A 457 -4.90 -31.40 1.21
CA GLU A 457 -3.63 -30.71 0.94
C GLU A 457 -3.47 -30.36 -0.55
N ARG A 458 -3.63 -29.08 -0.90
CA ARG A 458 -3.06 -28.57 -2.15
C ARG A 458 -1.54 -28.63 -2.01
N PRO A 459 -0.81 -29.28 -2.93
CA PRO A 459 0.65 -29.42 -2.82
C PRO A 459 1.38 -28.08 -2.89
N ILE A 460 0.73 -27.04 -3.42
CA ILE A 460 1.25 -25.68 -3.51
C ILE A 460 0.19 -24.72 -2.99
N CYS A 461 0.48 -23.99 -1.92
CA CYS A 461 -0.39 -22.95 -1.37
C CYS A 461 0.44 -21.68 -1.16
N MET A 462 0.04 -20.59 -1.83
CA MET A 462 0.60 -19.25 -1.59
C MET A 462 -0.41 -18.45 -0.76
N ARG A 463 0.05 -17.85 0.33
CA ARG A 463 -0.82 -17.00 1.14
C ARG A 463 -1.16 -15.70 0.39
N ALA A 464 -2.39 -15.21 0.57
CA ALA A 464 -2.90 -14.01 -0.09
C ALA A 464 -2.07 -12.74 0.21
N ASP A 465 -1.57 -12.60 1.44
CA ASP A 465 -0.72 -11.50 1.88
C ASP A 465 0.63 -11.49 1.14
N VAL A 466 1.23 -12.67 0.92
CA VAL A 466 2.47 -12.82 0.14
C VAL A 466 2.21 -12.54 -1.35
N ALA A 467 1.11 -13.05 -1.90
CA ALA A 467 0.75 -12.81 -3.30
C ALA A 467 0.52 -11.32 -3.59
N TYR A 468 -0.15 -10.62 -2.68
CA TYR A 468 -0.34 -9.18 -2.76
C TYR A 468 0.98 -8.43 -2.80
N ASN A 469 1.89 -8.70 -1.85
CA ASN A 469 3.19 -8.01 -1.81
C ASN A 469 4.11 -8.39 -2.98
N LEU A 470 4.01 -9.62 -3.51
CA LEU A 470 4.71 -10.03 -4.74
C LEU A 470 4.24 -9.20 -5.94
N LEU A 471 2.92 -9.14 -6.18
CA LEU A 471 2.40 -8.35 -7.30
C LEU A 471 2.66 -6.85 -7.09
N HIS A 472 2.65 -6.38 -5.84
CA HIS A 472 3.05 -5.02 -5.49
C HIS A 472 4.49 -4.73 -5.94
N THR A 473 5.47 -5.57 -5.56
CA THR A 473 6.86 -5.35 -5.97
C THR A 473 7.05 -5.43 -7.48
N VAL A 474 6.31 -6.31 -8.17
CA VAL A 474 6.40 -6.45 -9.63
C VAL A 474 5.83 -5.22 -10.35
N PHE A 475 4.62 -4.80 -10.02
CA PHE A 475 3.97 -3.67 -10.71
C PHE A 475 4.68 -2.35 -10.43
N PHE A 476 5.08 -2.09 -9.18
CA PHE A 476 5.87 -0.90 -8.86
C PHE A 476 7.30 -0.98 -9.40
N GLY A 477 7.90 -2.17 -9.47
CA GLY A 477 9.19 -2.38 -10.11
C GLY A 477 9.16 -2.08 -11.61
N LEU A 478 8.10 -2.51 -12.32
CA LEU A 478 7.88 -2.16 -13.73
C LEU A 478 7.67 -0.65 -13.90
N LEU A 479 6.93 -0.01 -12.99
CA LEU A 479 6.76 1.44 -13.00
C LEU A 479 8.11 2.15 -12.81
N ALA A 480 8.90 1.74 -11.82
CA ALA A 480 10.23 2.31 -11.54
C ALA A 480 11.21 2.12 -12.71
N LEU A 481 11.22 0.94 -13.35
CA LEU A 481 12.02 0.69 -14.55
C LEU A 481 11.64 1.64 -15.69
N SER A 482 10.35 1.94 -15.83
CA SER A 482 9.86 2.85 -16.86
C SER A 482 10.14 4.32 -16.54
N THR A 483 10.06 4.71 -15.27
CA THR A 483 10.01 6.11 -14.82
C THR A 483 10.72 6.21 -13.47
N MET A 484 11.84 6.95 -13.42
CA MET A 484 12.76 7.02 -12.28
C MET A 484 12.17 7.67 -11.01
N ARG A 485 11.12 8.52 -11.14
CA ARG A 485 10.64 9.39 -10.05
C ARG A 485 10.07 8.69 -8.83
#